data_AF-A0A379B0G1-F1
#
_entry.id   AF-A0A379B0G1-F1
#
_cell.length_a   1.000
_cell.length_b   1.000
_cell.length_c   1.000
_cell.angle_alpha   90.00
_cell.angle_beta   90.00
_cell.angle_gamma   90.00
#
_symmetry.space_group_name_H-M   'P 1'
#
loop_
_entity.id
_entity.type
_entity.pdbx_description
1 polymer ?
#
loop_
_entity_poly.entity_id
_entity_poly.type
_entity_poly.pdbx_seq_one_letter_code
_entity_poly.pdbx_strand_id
1 'polypeptide(L)'
;MMADSGARGSAAQIKQLSGMRGLMAKPDGSIIETPITSNFREGLTVLQYFIATHGARKGLADTALKTANSGYLTRRLVDVTQDLVVVEDDCGTSDGFVMKAVVQGGDVIEALRDRILGRVTASDVVDPSSGETLVEAGTLLTENWWI
;
A
#
# COMPACT_ATOMS: atom_id res chain seq x y z
N MET A 1 19.98 0.69 15.23
CA MET A 1 20.07 -0.78 15.08
C MET A 1 18.69 -1.39 14.85
N MET A 2 17.81 -1.59 15.85
CA MET A 2 16.52 -2.31 15.63
C MET A 2 15.58 -1.68 14.59
N ALA A 3 15.19 -0.40 14.74
CA ALA A 3 14.29 0.24 13.78
C ALA A 3 14.97 0.55 12.43
N ASP A 4 16.24 0.96 12.48
CA ASP A 4 17.05 1.31 11.30
C ASP A 4 17.32 0.11 10.39
N SER A 5 17.52 -1.08 10.98
CA SER A 5 17.65 -2.34 10.24
C SER A 5 16.35 -2.85 9.62
N GLY A 6 15.20 -2.22 9.89
CA GLY A 6 13.88 -2.69 9.45
C GLY A 6 13.36 -3.93 10.18
N ALA A 7 14.10 -4.49 11.14
CA ALA A 7 13.72 -5.73 11.82
C ALA A 7 12.43 -5.59 12.65
N ARG A 8 12.37 -4.58 13.52
CA ARG A 8 11.19 -4.24 14.32
C ARG A 8 11.34 -2.86 14.93
N GLY A 9 10.25 -2.10 14.93
CA GLY A 9 10.24 -0.73 15.45
C GLY A 9 10.11 0.27 14.31
N SER A 10 9.43 1.38 14.58
CA SER A 10 9.36 2.53 13.69
C SER A 10 9.79 3.80 14.42
N ALA A 11 10.14 4.86 13.66
CA ALA A 11 10.42 6.17 14.24
C ALA A 11 9.26 6.67 15.12
N ALA A 12 8.02 6.38 14.74
CA ALA A 12 6.84 6.71 15.54
C ALA A 12 6.79 5.97 16.89
N GLN A 13 7.16 4.69 16.92
CA GLN A 13 7.22 3.90 18.16
C GLN A 13 8.38 4.36 19.06
N ILE A 14 9.55 4.63 18.47
CA ILE A 14 10.70 5.18 19.20
C ILE A 14 10.35 6.53 19.82
N LYS A 15 9.67 7.41 19.07
CA LYS A 15 9.20 8.70 19.57
C LYS A 15 8.37 8.54 20.84
N GLN A 16 7.49 7.55 20.94
CA GLN A 16 6.68 7.34 22.16
C GLN A 16 7.47 6.75 23.33
N LEU A 17 8.59 6.08 23.07
CA LEU A 17 9.45 5.49 24.09
C LEU A 17 10.36 6.51 24.77
N SER A 18 10.93 7.44 24.00
CA SER A 18 11.96 8.38 24.48
C SER A 18 11.64 9.86 24.27
N GLY A 19 10.60 10.20 23.52
CA GLY A 19 10.10 11.57 23.34
C GLY A 19 8.63 11.66 23.73
N MET A 20 8.01 12.83 23.58
CA MET A 20 6.60 12.98 23.97
C MET A 20 5.68 12.08 23.15
N ARG A 21 4.68 11.49 23.80
CA ARG A 21 3.69 10.63 23.14
C ARG A 21 2.78 11.42 22.20
N GLY A 22 2.48 12.68 22.54
CA GLY A 22 1.78 13.62 21.65
C GLY A 22 0.26 13.67 21.86
N LEU A 23 -0.44 14.11 20.81
CA LEU A 23 -1.89 14.28 20.80
C LEU A 23 -2.59 12.92 20.65
N MET A 24 -3.76 12.78 21.28
CA MET A 24 -4.59 11.57 21.23
C MET A 24 -5.94 11.89 20.59
N ALA A 25 -6.52 10.92 19.88
CA ALA A 25 -7.85 11.05 19.32
C ALA A 25 -8.92 10.56 20.30
N LYS A 26 -10.04 11.28 20.36
CA LYS A 26 -11.28 10.83 21.02
C LYS A 26 -11.97 9.75 20.18
N PRO A 27 -12.93 9.00 20.75
CA PRO A 27 -13.66 7.97 20.00
C PRO A 27 -14.48 8.50 18.82
N ASP A 28 -14.84 9.78 18.81
CA ASP A 28 -15.49 10.45 17.67
C ASP A 28 -14.51 10.83 16.54
N GLY A 29 -13.19 10.71 16.77
CA GLY A 29 -12.14 11.08 15.83
C GLY A 29 -11.58 12.49 16.01
N SER A 30 -12.19 13.33 16.87
CA SER A 30 -11.65 14.64 17.21
C SER A 30 -10.34 14.51 17.99
N ILE A 31 -9.44 15.48 17.83
CA ILE A 31 -8.16 15.50 18.54
C ILE A 31 -8.33 16.15 19.91
N ILE A 32 -7.77 15.53 20.95
CA ILE A 32 -7.69 16.11 22.29
C ILE A 32 -6.58 17.15 22.29
N GLU A 33 -6.94 18.41 22.56
CA GLU A 33 -6.02 19.55 22.50
C GLU A 33 -4.88 19.48 23.54
N THR A 34 -5.10 18.75 24.64
CA THR A 34 -4.07 18.55 25.68
C THR A 34 -3.18 17.36 25.33
N PRO A 35 -1.89 17.56 25.00
CA PRO A 35 -0.99 16.48 24.63
C PRO A 35 -0.49 15.69 25.86
N ILE A 36 -0.09 14.45 25.63
CA ILE A 36 0.70 13.67 26.58
C ILE A 36 2.17 14.04 26.37
N THR A 37 2.73 14.82 27.30
CA THR A 37 4.11 15.33 27.26
C THR A 37 5.14 14.31 27.72
N SER A 38 4.75 13.38 28.60
CA SER A 38 5.59 12.29 29.08
C SER A 38 5.71 11.14 28.08
N ASN A 39 6.68 10.27 28.32
CA ASN A 39 7.00 9.12 27.50
C ASN A 39 6.92 7.80 28.30
N PHE A 40 7.03 6.66 27.62
CA PHE A 40 6.94 5.36 28.31
C PHE A 40 8.09 5.08 29.27
N ARG A 41 9.26 5.72 29.10
CA ARG A 41 10.39 5.59 30.03
C ARG A 41 10.15 6.39 31.33
N GLU A 42 9.53 7.56 31.22
CA GLU A 42 9.18 8.43 32.36
C GLU A 42 7.92 7.97 33.11
N GLY A 43 7.04 7.26 32.41
CA GLY A 43 5.75 6.84 32.92
C GLY A 43 4.63 7.84 32.61
N LEU A 44 3.38 7.40 32.80
CA LEU A 44 2.18 8.18 32.51
C LEU A 44 1.42 8.44 33.81
N THR A 45 0.91 9.66 33.98
CA THR A 45 -0.04 9.94 35.07
C THR A 45 -1.36 9.22 34.82
N VAL A 46 -2.18 9.05 35.86
CA VAL A 46 -3.50 8.40 35.75
C VAL A 46 -4.36 9.04 34.66
N LEU A 47 -4.38 10.38 34.59
CA LEU A 47 -5.14 11.12 33.59
C LEU A 47 -4.60 10.88 32.16
N GLN A 48 -3.28 10.93 31.95
CA GLN A 48 -2.67 10.69 30.65
C GLN A 48 -2.90 9.25 30.18
N TYR A 49 -2.81 8.28 31.08
CA TYR A 49 -3.12 6.89 30.79
C TYR A 49 -4.58 6.72 30.39
N PHE A 50 -5.52 7.30 31.14
CA PHE A 50 -6.96 7.26 30.83
C PHE A 50 -7.30 7.94 29.48
N ILE A 51 -6.62 9.02 29.12
CA ILE A 51 -6.76 9.64 27.81
C ILE A 51 -6.29 8.67 26.71
N ALA A 52 -5.15 8.00 26.90
CA ALA A 52 -4.61 7.04 25.93
C ALA A 52 -5.49 5.80 25.70
N THR A 53 -6.34 5.41 26.66
CA THR A 53 -7.21 4.23 26.49
C THR A 53 -8.31 4.43 25.45
N HIS A 54 -8.75 5.67 25.20
CA HIS A 54 -9.82 5.94 24.23
C HIS A 54 -9.40 5.55 22.82
N GLY A 55 -8.26 6.07 22.36
CA GLY A 55 -7.69 5.75 21.06
C GLY A 55 -7.30 4.28 20.94
N ALA A 56 -6.72 3.70 22.01
CA ALA A 56 -6.33 2.29 22.02
C ALA A 56 -7.55 1.35 21.87
N ARG A 57 -8.61 1.58 22.64
CA ARG A 57 -9.82 0.75 22.59
C ARG A 57 -10.53 0.87 21.24
N LYS A 58 -10.65 2.09 20.70
CA LYS A 58 -11.22 2.30 19.36
C LYS A 58 -10.38 1.61 18.29
N GLY A 59 -9.06 1.76 18.33
CA GLY A 59 -8.17 1.10 17.36
C GLY A 59 -8.29 -0.43 17.38
N LEU A 60 -8.39 -1.03 18.58
CA LEU A 60 -8.59 -2.48 18.72
C LEU A 60 -9.95 -2.93 18.18
N ALA A 61 -11.02 -2.20 18.53
CA ALA A 61 -12.37 -2.49 18.05
C ALA A 61 -12.47 -2.34 16.51
N ASP A 62 -11.94 -1.24 15.96
CA ASP A 62 -11.92 -0.99 14.52
C ASP A 62 -11.13 -2.06 13.77
N THR A 63 -10.00 -2.52 14.33
CA THR A 63 -9.22 -3.61 13.74
C THR A 63 -10.01 -4.90 13.70
N ALA A 64 -10.70 -5.25 14.79
CA ALA A 64 -11.55 -6.44 14.85
C ALA A 64 -12.70 -6.37 13.83
N LEU A 65 -13.38 -5.22 13.73
CA LEU A 65 -14.45 -5.01 12.75
C LEU A 65 -13.93 -5.04 11.30
N LYS A 66 -12.81 -4.39 11.03
CA LYS A 66 -12.19 -4.39 9.69
C LYS A 66 -11.72 -5.77 9.27
N THR A 67 -11.27 -6.61 10.21
CA THR A 67 -10.91 -8.01 9.93
C THR A 67 -12.09 -8.78 9.34
N ALA A 68 -13.29 -8.62 9.91
CA ALA A 68 -14.50 -9.25 9.38
C ALA A 68 -14.86 -8.71 7.98
N ASN A 69 -14.74 -7.40 7.76
CA ASN A 69 -15.04 -6.79 6.46
C ASN A 69 -14.07 -7.25 5.36
N SER A 70 -12.77 -7.35 5.67
CA SER A 70 -11.78 -7.88 4.74
C SER A 70 -12.06 -9.33 4.37
N GLY A 71 -12.38 -10.18 5.35
CA GLY A 71 -12.76 -11.58 5.08
C GLY A 71 -14.02 -11.70 4.23
N TYR A 72 -15.03 -10.87 4.51
CA TYR A 72 -16.25 -10.83 3.70
C TYR A 72 -15.98 -10.37 2.26
N LEU A 73 -15.14 -9.35 2.07
CA LEU A 73 -14.73 -8.89 0.74
C LEU A 73 -14.00 -9.99 -0.03
N THR A 74 -13.04 -10.68 0.59
CA THR A 74 -12.32 -11.80 -0.04
C THR A 74 -13.28 -12.90 -0.44
N ARG A 75 -14.25 -13.26 0.41
CA ARG A 75 -15.28 -14.25 0.06
C ARG A 75 -16.09 -13.82 -1.17
N ARG A 76 -16.55 -12.57 -1.21
CA ARG A 76 -17.30 -12.05 -2.37
C ARG A 76 -16.48 -12.01 -3.66
N LEU A 77 -15.18 -11.71 -3.57
CA LEU A 77 -14.29 -11.75 -4.71
C LEU A 77 -14.16 -13.18 -5.24
N VAL A 78 -13.90 -14.14 -4.35
CA VAL A 78 -13.82 -15.57 -4.70
C VAL A 78 -15.14 -16.07 -5.30
N ASP A 79 -16.29 -15.74 -4.70
CA ASP A 79 -17.60 -16.14 -5.21
C ASP A 79 -17.82 -15.71 -6.68
N VAL A 80 -17.23 -14.59 -7.11
CA VAL A 80 -17.34 -14.08 -8.49
C VAL A 80 -16.26 -14.64 -9.42
N THR A 81 -15.05 -14.90 -8.92
CA THR A 81 -13.89 -15.25 -9.74
C THR A 81 -13.49 -16.72 -9.68
N GLN A 82 -14.17 -17.56 -8.90
CA GLN A 82 -13.77 -18.96 -8.66
C GLN A 82 -13.69 -19.82 -9.94
N ASP A 83 -14.49 -19.50 -10.96
CA ASP A 83 -14.53 -20.24 -12.22
C ASP A 83 -13.57 -19.68 -13.29
N LEU A 84 -12.71 -18.72 -12.93
CA LEU A 84 -11.72 -18.14 -13.84
C LEU A 84 -10.46 -19.02 -13.87
N VAL A 85 -10.26 -19.72 -14.99
CA VAL A 85 -9.12 -20.60 -15.25
C VAL A 85 -8.50 -20.27 -16.60
N VAL A 86 -7.17 -20.31 -16.69
CA VAL A 86 -6.44 -20.18 -17.97
C VAL A 86 -6.55 -21.50 -18.72
N VAL A 87 -7.19 -21.48 -19.89
CA VAL A 87 -7.48 -22.68 -20.70
C VAL A 87 -6.77 -22.70 -22.05
N GLU A 88 -6.20 -21.57 -22.47
CA GLU A 88 -5.51 -21.39 -23.74
C GLU A 88 -4.30 -20.48 -23.54
N ASP A 89 -3.26 -20.66 -24.36
CA ASP A 89 -2.02 -19.89 -24.28
C ASP A 89 -2.12 -18.53 -24.99
N ASP A 90 -2.85 -18.47 -26.11
CA ASP A 90 -3.07 -17.24 -26.89
C ASP A 90 -4.48 -17.24 -27.48
N CYS A 91 -5.25 -16.18 -27.17
CA CYS A 91 -6.59 -15.96 -27.71
C CYS A 91 -6.59 -15.23 -29.06
N GLY A 92 -5.41 -14.79 -29.53
CA GLY A 92 -5.20 -14.11 -30.82
C GLY A 92 -5.73 -12.67 -30.88
N THR A 93 -6.08 -12.07 -29.74
CA THR A 93 -6.59 -10.69 -29.70
C THR A 93 -5.48 -9.68 -29.91
N SER A 94 -5.77 -8.62 -30.68
CA SER A 94 -4.93 -7.42 -30.77
C SER A 94 -5.37 -6.30 -29.81
N ASP A 95 -6.46 -6.52 -29.07
CA ASP A 95 -7.00 -5.52 -28.16
C ASP A 95 -6.20 -5.50 -26.85
N GLY A 96 -5.83 -4.28 -26.41
CA GLY A 96 -5.08 -4.08 -25.18
C GLY A 96 -5.39 -2.74 -24.52
N PHE A 97 -4.81 -2.53 -23.34
CA PHE A 97 -4.94 -1.27 -22.59
C PHE A 97 -3.64 -0.46 -22.67
N VAL A 98 -3.77 0.85 -22.90
CA VAL A 98 -2.63 1.77 -22.87
C VAL A 98 -2.20 2.00 -21.41
N MET A 99 -1.00 1.51 -21.07
CA MET A 99 -0.42 1.66 -19.74
C MET A 99 0.44 2.93 -19.65
N LYS A 100 0.36 3.64 -18.52
CA LYS A 100 1.14 4.86 -18.23
C LYS A 100 1.62 4.84 -16.79
N ALA A 101 2.68 5.58 -16.48
CA ALA A 101 3.03 5.83 -15.09
C ALA A 101 1.88 6.56 -14.37
N VAL A 102 1.67 6.24 -13.09
CA VAL A 102 0.68 6.95 -12.26
C VAL A 102 1.35 8.18 -11.69
N VAL A 103 0.91 9.35 -12.14
CA VAL A 103 1.42 10.65 -11.70
C VAL A 103 0.34 11.37 -10.91
N GLN A 104 0.65 11.81 -9.70
CA GLN A 104 -0.26 12.59 -8.87
C GLN A 104 0.51 13.76 -8.27
N GLY A 105 0.04 14.98 -8.53
CA GLY A 105 0.68 16.19 -7.98
C GLY A 105 2.07 16.51 -8.53
N GLY A 106 2.47 15.90 -9.65
CA GLY A 106 3.79 16.07 -10.26
C GLY A 106 4.79 14.98 -9.90
N ASP A 107 4.51 14.19 -8.86
CA ASP A 107 5.33 13.05 -8.46
C ASP A 107 4.83 11.76 -9.13
N VAL A 108 5.78 10.93 -9.56
CA VAL A 108 5.50 9.57 -10.05
C VAL A 108 5.26 8.69 -8.82
N ILE A 109 4.00 8.29 -8.60
CA ILE A 109 3.63 7.38 -7.50
C ILE A 109 4.01 5.94 -7.86
N GLU A 110 3.75 5.55 -9.10
CA GLU A 110 4.01 4.20 -9.60
C GLU A 110 4.62 4.31 -11.00
N ALA A 111 5.84 3.81 -11.14
CA ALA A 111 6.58 3.86 -12.39
C ALA A 111 5.93 2.95 -13.44
N LEU A 112 6.02 3.32 -14.72
CA LEU A 112 5.48 2.51 -15.81
C LEU A 112 6.04 1.09 -15.78
N ARG A 113 7.35 0.94 -15.49
CA ARG A 113 8.05 -0.35 -15.43
C ARG A 113 7.37 -1.34 -14.47
N ASP A 114 6.95 -0.88 -13.29
CA ASP A 114 6.39 -1.74 -12.25
C ASP A 114 4.98 -2.21 -12.64
N ARG A 115 4.28 -1.40 -13.45
CA ARG A 115 2.93 -1.70 -13.95
C ARG A 115 2.90 -2.67 -15.13
N ILE A 116 3.96 -2.70 -15.94
CA ILE A 116 4.03 -3.48 -17.19
C ILE A 116 4.88 -4.75 -17.07
N LEU A 117 5.68 -4.89 -16.01
CA LEU A 117 6.45 -6.10 -15.74
C LEU A 117 5.53 -7.34 -15.70
N GLY A 118 5.93 -8.38 -16.43
CA GLY A 118 5.19 -9.64 -16.54
C GLY A 118 3.95 -9.58 -17.44
N ARG A 119 3.70 -8.47 -18.16
CA ARG A 119 2.64 -8.37 -19.17
C ARG A 119 3.17 -8.64 -20.57
N VAL A 120 2.25 -8.93 -21.50
CA VAL A 120 2.55 -9.13 -22.93
C VAL A 120 2.11 -7.89 -23.71
N THR A 121 2.90 -7.47 -24.69
CA THR A 121 2.58 -6.36 -25.59
C THR A 121 1.43 -6.73 -26.54
N ALA A 122 0.40 -5.89 -26.63
CA ALA A 122 -0.71 -6.10 -27.57
C ALA A 122 -0.38 -5.62 -29.00
N SER A 123 0.54 -4.67 -29.14
CA SER A 123 1.00 -4.10 -30.41
C SER A 123 2.49 -3.81 -30.34
N ASP A 124 3.11 -3.63 -31.51
CA ASP A 124 4.49 -3.19 -31.61
C ASP A 124 4.72 -1.86 -30.87
N VAL A 125 5.76 -1.82 -30.05
CA VAL A 125 6.21 -0.62 -29.36
C VAL A 125 7.29 0.03 -30.22
N VAL A 126 6.96 1.18 -30.79
CA VAL A 126 7.84 1.90 -31.72
C VAL A 126 8.46 3.11 -31.01
N ASP A 127 9.76 3.34 -31.23
CA ASP A 127 10.39 4.59 -30.81
C ASP A 127 9.84 5.75 -31.65
N PRO A 128 9.18 6.76 -31.03
CA PRO A 128 8.65 7.91 -31.76
C PRO A 128 9.72 8.75 -32.48
N SER A 129 11.00 8.59 -32.13
CA SER A 129 12.12 9.38 -32.63
C SER A 129 12.78 8.76 -33.87
N SER A 130 13.03 7.44 -33.83
CA SER A 130 13.68 6.71 -34.92
C SER A 130 12.68 5.99 -35.85
N GLY A 131 11.46 5.71 -35.36
CA GLY A 131 10.49 4.87 -36.06
C GLY A 131 10.83 3.39 -36.03
N GLU A 132 11.84 2.97 -35.27
CA GLU A 132 12.22 1.57 -35.13
C GLU A 132 11.35 0.86 -34.08
N THR A 133 11.03 -0.41 -34.34
CA THR A 133 10.31 -1.26 -33.38
C THR A 133 11.25 -1.67 -32.26
N LEU A 134 10.97 -1.22 -31.04
CA LEU A 134 11.72 -1.57 -29.82
C LEU A 134 11.30 -2.93 -29.27
N VAL A 135 9.99 -3.22 -29.29
CA VAL A 135 9.42 -4.46 -28.78
C VAL A 135 8.29 -4.89 -29.71
N GLU A 136 8.37 -6.11 -30.25
CA GLU A 136 7.33 -6.68 -31.10
C GLU A 136 6.07 -7.02 -30.29
N ALA A 137 4.90 -7.03 -30.95
CA ALA A 137 3.66 -7.53 -30.36
C ALA A 137 3.80 -9.01 -29.92
N GLY A 138 3.07 -9.41 -28.87
CA GLY A 138 3.13 -10.76 -28.32
C GLY A 138 4.36 -11.04 -27.44
N THR A 139 5.18 -10.01 -27.16
CA THR A 139 6.40 -10.18 -26.38
C THR A 139 6.16 -10.04 -24.89
N LEU A 140 6.64 -11.00 -24.10
CA LEU A 140 6.61 -10.93 -22.64
C LEU A 140 7.66 -9.96 -22.09
N LEU A 141 7.18 -8.99 -21.31
CA LEU A 141 8.00 -7.96 -20.67
C LEU A 141 8.64 -8.48 -19.37
N THR A 142 9.84 -9.04 -19.48
CA THR A 142 10.72 -9.46 -18.37
C THR A 142 11.66 -8.35 -17.89
N GLU A 143 12.42 -8.58 -16.81
CA GLU A 143 13.40 -7.63 -16.26
C GLU A 143 14.56 -7.27 -17.22
N ASN A 144 14.81 -8.09 -18.24
CA ASN A 144 15.91 -7.89 -19.19
C ASN A 144 15.62 -6.82 -20.25
N TRP A 145 14.36 -6.40 -20.41
CA TRP A 145 14.01 -5.33 -21.34
C TRP A 145 14.43 -3.93 -20.86
N TRP A 146 15.04 -3.83 -19.67
CA TRP A 146 15.32 -2.57 -18.98
C TRP A 146 16.76 -2.43 -18.48
N ILE A 147 17.66 -3.36 -18.82
CA ILE A 147 19.10 -3.24 -18.55
C ILE A 147 19.77 -2.51 -19.71
#